data_AF-A0A382GKY0-F1
#
_entry.id   AF-A0A382GKY0-F1
#
_cell.length_a   1.000
_cell.length_b   1.000
_cell.length_c   1.000
_cell.angle_alpha   90.00
_cell.angle_beta   90.00
_cell.angle_gamma   90.00
#
_symmetry.space_group_name_H-M   'P 1'
#
loop_
_entity.id
_entity.type
_entity.pdbx_description
1 polymer ?
#
loop_
_entity_poly.entity_id
_entity_poly.type
_entity_poly.pdbx_seq_one_letter_code
_entity_poly.pdbx_strand_id
1 'polypeptide(L)'
;VLSFDAKWILRPIGLTSAYALIWLYLWLDWLSFYQLPSSIHWVGFLCSLVPMAYWLNRASPGCIGRIFSRILAFLRISQTIFGDGPLVKLFSVEADSREHSINPLFRYAVYTACVFPIWHLLTFSCYELGWMTLSAMMARIGLCVSFVAGLAWTTWWVEQKSREYQIARVEASSGTVAVGPLHSMHQSLARPAEGTKVWNPLDMDAWYYGRQRQKLRQSISILFSYLVLFTILVLLILWLGGCKEIYEMPAGGGEQKQLQQIVKVQKIIKKKFIINPLSAVIFNPPPIEDIKLQLLEITKHAYKVGYGKGSGAGFSGGTNRGKVRFIRLEYSGGDWDQGMRSDLNMLVQYGIRTQHKVDKRPETRKVAQLKNFPVGKSPPVVYMTGQRSISFSKSEIEIVREYLTE
;
A
#
# COMPACT_ATOMS: atom_id res chain seq x y z
N VAL A 1 1.92 16.21 34.08
CA VAL A 1 2.50 16.59 32.77
C VAL A 1 2.54 15.30 31.94
N LEU A 2 1.66 14.93 31.01
CA LEU A 2 0.60 15.55 30.21
C LEU A 2 -0.74 14.83 30.50
N SER A 3 -1.77 15.56 30.94
CA SER A 3 -3.14 15.05 30.96
C SER A 3 -3.70 15.20 29.54
N PHE A 4 -3.58 14.17 28.70
CA PHE A 4 -4.26 14.14 27.41
C PHE A 4 -5.76 14.00 27.67
N ASP A 5 -6.46 15.12 27.59
CA ASP A 5 -7.89 15.21 27.87
C ASP A 5 -8.67 14.41 26.80
N ALA A 6 -9.05 13.17 27.13
CA ALA A 6 -9.66 12.20 26.22
C ALA A 6 -10.96 12.70 25.56
N LYS A 7 -11.54 13.80 26.07
CA LYS A 7 -12.68 14.50 25.47
C LYS A 7 -12.37 15.13 24.11
N TRP A 8 -11.11 15.40 23.78
CA TRP A 8 -10.76 15.94 22.45
C TRP A 8 -10.97 14.92 21.32
N ILE A 9 -10.75 13.62 21.60
CA ILE A 9 -10.97 12.54 20.63
C ILE A 9 -12.44 12.47 20.23
N LEU A 10 -13.38 12.73 21.14
CA LEU A 10 -14.82 12.69 20.87
C LEU A 10 -15.34 13.87 20.03
N ARG A 11 -14.53 14.91 19.77
CA ARG A 11 -14.91 15.98 18.85
C ARG A 11 -14.83 15.47 17.41
N PRO A 12 -15.75 15.89 16.52
CA PRO A 12 -15.79 15.42 15.13
C PRO A 12 -14.46 15.62 14.40
N ILE A 13 -13.74 16.71 14.69
CA ILE A 13 -12.41 17.02 14.12
C ILE A 13 -11.33 16.03 14.60
N GLY A 14 -11.35 15.66 15.89
CA GLY A 14 -10.39 14.71 16.47
C GLY A 14 -10.57 13.32 15.86
N LEU A 15 -11.82 12.86 15.77
CA LEU A 15 -12.17 11.61 15.10
C LEU A 15 -11.75 11.60 13.64
N THR A 16 -12.04 12.65 12.88
CA THR A 16 -11.68 12.69 11.45
C THR A 16 -10.17 12.73 11.24
N SER A 17 -9.43 13.36 12.14
CA SER A 17 -7.96 13.35 12.10
C SER A 17 -7.41 11.95 12.38
N ALA A 18 -7.94 11.25 13.38
CA ALA A 18 -7.58 9.86 13.66
C ALA A 18 -7.89 8.95 12.47
N TYR A 19 -9.07 9.10 11.87
CA TYR A 19 -9.44 8.38 10.64
C TYR A 19 -8.49 8.68 9.48
N ALA A 20 -8.10 9.94 9.28
CA ALA A 20 -7.16 10.31 8.23
C ALA A 20 -5.78 9.65 8.43
N LEU A 21 -5.30 9.57 9.67
CA LEU A 21 -4.04 8.88 10.00
C LEU A 21 -4.13 7.37 9.75
N ILE A 22 -5.24 6.73 10.18
CA ILE A 22 -5.47 5.30 9.92
C ILE A 22 -5.56 5.04 8.42
N TRP A 23 -6.31 5.86 7.69
CA TRP A 23 -6.45 5.77 6.24
C TRP A 23 -5.11 5.94 5.52
N LEU A 24 -4.27 6.88 5.97
CA LEU A 24 -2.95 7.10 5.41
C LEU A 24 -2.01 5.93 5.70
N TYR A 25 -2.07 5.35 6.89
CA TYR A 25 -1.34 4.13 7.22
C TYR A 25 -1.77 2.94 6.35
N LEU A 26 -3.08 2.72 6.18
CA LEU A 26 -3.60 1.66 5.30
C LEU A 26 -3.20 1.87 3.84
N TRP A 27 -3.17 3.12 3.39
CA TRP A 27 -2.69 3.46 2.05
C TRP A 27 -1.19 3.17 1.88
N LEU A 28 -0.36 3.52 2.87
CA LEU A 28 1.07 3.20 2.87
C LEU A 28 1.33 1.69 2.99
N ASP A 29 0.55 0.99 3.80
CA ASP A 29 0.64 -0.46 3.92
C ASP A 29 0.31 -1.13 2.58
N TRP A 30 -0.79 -0.74 1.95
CA TRP A 30 -1.17 -1.23 0.62
C TRP A 30 -0.13 -0.92 -0.46
N LEU A 31 0.51 0.26 -0.40
CA LEU A 31 1.47 0.69 -1.41
C LEU A 31 2.85 0.02 -1.24
N SER A 32 3.31 -0.16 0.00
CA SER A 32 4.74 -0.41 0.26
C SER A 32 5.00 -1.54 1.27
N PHE A 33 4.20 -1.64 2.34
CA PHE A 33 4.54 -2.54 3.44
C PHE A 33 3.94 -3.94 3.31
N TYR A 34 2.74 -4.05 2.73
CA TYR A 34 1.98 -5.29 2.52
C TYR A 34 1.85 -6.16 3.79
N GLN A 35 1.75 -5.54 4.97
CA GLN A 35 1.67 -6.27 6.25
C GLN A 35 0.25 -6.77 6.53
N LEU A 36 -0.76 -6.02 6.10
CA LEU A 36 -2.15 -6.35 6.40
C LEU A 36 -2.82 -7.15 5.27
N PRO A 37 -3.72 -8.09 5.59
CA PRO A 37 -4.52 -8.79 4.59
C PRO A 37 -5.46 -7.83 3.84
N SER A 38 -5.81 -8.15 2.59
CA SER A 38 -6.71 -7.34 1.75
C SER A 38 -8.08 -7.06 2.39
N SER A 39 -8.58 -7.95 3.26
CA SER A 39 -9.85 -7.75 3.97
C SER A 39 -9.82 -6.52 4.90
N ILE A 40 -8.70 -6.27 5.59
CA ILE A 40 -8.54 -5.11 6.47
C ILE A 40 -8.49 -3.82 5.65
N HIS A 41 -7.84 -3.85 4.49
CA HIS A 41 -7.83 -2.73 3.55
C HIS A 41 -9.24 -2.37 3.06
N TRP A 42 -10.05 -3.36 2.69
CA TRP A 42 -11.46 -3.14 2.31
C TRP A 42 -12.26 -2.47 3.42
N VAL A 43 -12.19 -3.01 4.64
CA VAL A 43 -12.90 -2.44 5.79
C VAL A 43 -12.44 -1.01 6.05
N GLY A 44 -11.13 -0.77 6.08
CA GLY A 44 -10.59 0.54 6.37
C GLY A 44 -10.92 1.60 5.32
N PHE A 45 -10.82 1.27 4.01
CA PHE A 45 -11.21 2.19 2.96
C PHE A 45 -12.71 2.45 2.93
N LEU A 46 -13.56 1.44 3.16
CA LEU A 46 -15.01 1.64 3.28
C LEU A 46 -15.38 2.48 4.51
N CYS A 47 -14.73 2.26 5.65
CA CYS A 47 -14.93 3.07 6.85
C CYS A 47 -14.58 4.55 6.62
N SER A 48 -13.65 4.88 5.72
CA SER A 48 -13.32 6.26 5.37
C SER A 48 -14.48 7.04 4.71
N LEU A 49 -15.48 6.34 4.15
CA LEU A 49 -16.68 6.96 3.59
C LEU A 49 -17.59 7.57 4.66
N VAL A 50 -17.49 7.12 5.91
CA VAL A 50 -18.32 7.62 7.02
C VAL A 50 -17.98 9.07 7.39
N PRO A 51 -16.73 9.44 7.75
CA PRO A 51 -16.38 10.82 8.01
C PRO A 51 -16.56 11.70 6.76
N MET A 52 -16.34 11.13 5.57
CA MET A 52 -16.59 11.82 4.30
C MET A 52 -18.07 12.21 4.15
N ALA A 53 -18.99 11.28 4.35
CA ALA A 53 -20.42 11.53 4.25
C ALA A 53 -20.90 12.51 5.33
N TYR A 54 -20.35 12.45 6.55
CA TYR A 54 -20.60 13.43 7.60
C TYR A 54 -20.24 14.85 7.16
N TRP A 55 -19.01 15.07 6.66
CA TRP A 55 -18.56 16.38 6.23
C TRP A 55 -19.28 16.89 4.98
N LEU A 56 -19.60 16.00 4.03
CA LEU A 56 -20.39 16.35 2.84
C LEU A 56 -21.80 16.81 3.21
N ASN A 57 -22.47 16.10 4.13
CA ASN A 57 -23.81 16.48 4.60
C ASN A 57 -23.77 17.85 5.31
N ARG A 58 -22.72 18.10 6.10
CA ARG A 58 -22.50 19.40 6.76
C ARG A 58 -22.18 20.51 5.78
N ALA A 59 -21.41 20.23 4.72
CA ALA A 59 -21.02 21.23 3.72
C ALA A 59 -22.16 21.56 2.74
N SER A 60 -23.03 20.60 2.43
CA SER A 60 -24.14 20.78 1.49
C SER A 60 -25.36 19.95 1.89
N PRO A 61 -26.32 20.53 2.64
CA PRO A 61 -27.58 19.86 2.99
C PRO A 61 -28.53 19.62 1.78
N GLY A 62 -28.06 19.90 0.55
CA GLY A 62 -28.82 19.73 -0.69
C GLY A 62 -28.91 18.28 -1.21
N CYS A 63 -29.10 18.10 -2.52
CA CYS A 63 -29.32 16.79 -3.15
C CYS A 63 -28.16 15.79 -2.92
N ILE A 64 -26.91 16.25 -2.90
CA ILE A 64 -25.73 15.38 -2.71
C ILE A 64 -25.70 14.82 -1.28
N GLY A 65 -26.02 15.65 -0.27
CA GLY A 65 -26.17 15.21 1.13
C GLY A 65 -27.29 14.18 1.29
N ARG A 66 -28.41 14.33 0.57
CA ARG A 66 -29.51 13.35 0.57
C ARG A 66 -29.16 12.01 -0.05
N ILE A 67 -28.36 11.97 -1.12
CA ILE A 67 -27.88 10.71 -1.72
C ILE A 67 -26.94 9.99 -0.76
N PHE A 68 -25.98 10.69 -0.15
CA PHE A 68 -25.06 10.09 0.81
C PHE A 68 -25.73 9.69 2.14
N SER A 69 -26.73 10.44 2.59
CA SER A 69 -27.59 10.06 3.72
C SER A 69 -28.31 8.73 3.46
N ARG A 70 -28.80 8.50 2.23
CA ARG A 70 -29.38 7.21 1.83
C ARG A 70 -28.36 6.07 1.78
N ILE A 71 -27.12 6.34 1.35
CA ILE A 71 -26.01 5.36 1.37
C ILE A 71 -25.62 5.02 2.83
N LEU A 72 -25.52 6.02 3.71
CA LEU A 72 -25.31 5.82 5.14
C LEU A 72 -26.46 5.03 5.79
N ALA A 73 -27.70 5.29 5.40
CA ALA A 73 -28.86 4.52 5.84
C ALA A 73 -28.81 3.06 5.36
N PHE A 74 -28.31 2.81 4.15
CA PHE A 74 -28.09 1.47 3.61
C PHE A 74 -26.96 0.74 4.36
N LEU A 75 -25.88 1.44 4.72
CA LEU A 75 -24.80 0.89 5.57
C LEU A 75 -25.29 0.63 7.01
N ARG A 76 -26.29 1.36 7.50
CA ARG A 76 -26.97 1.11 8.78
C ARG A 76 -27.67 -0.26 8.81
N ILE A 77 -28.14 -0.75 7.67
CA ILE A 77 -28.73 -2.10 7.55
C ILE A 77 -27.64 -3.19 7.70
N SER A 78 -26.39 -2.89 7.36
CA SER A 78 -25.26 -3.79 7.62
C SER A 78 -24.81 -3.80 9.09
N GLN A 79 -25.24 -2.82 9.91
CA GLN A 79 -24.81 -2.67 11.31
C GLN A 79 -25.64 -3.47 12.32
N THR A 80 -26.79 -4.02 11.93
CA THR A 80 -27.54 -4.99 12.76
C THR A 80 -26.76 -6.28 13.00
N ILE A 81 -25.63 -6.48 12.32
CA ILE A 81 -24.74 -7.64 12.46
C ILE A 81 -23.59 -7.40 13.47
N PHE A 82 -23.20 -6.14 13.75
CA PHE A 82 -21.95 -5.82 14.49
C PHE A 82 -22.10 -5.24 15.91
N GLY A 83 -23.32 -5.08 16.42
CA GLY A 83 -23.58 -4.71 17.81
C GLY A 83 -23.27 -3.24 18.18
N ASP A 84 -23.88 -2.78 19.28
CA ASP A 84 -23.90 -1.38 19.74
C ASP A 84 -22.54 -0.91 20.30
N GLY A 85 -21.56 -0.71 19.41
CA GLY A 85 -20.26 -0.13 19.75
C GLY A 85 -20.27 1.41 19.82
N PRO A 86 -19.18 2.04 20.33
CA PRO A 86 -19.02 3.50 20.37
C PRO A 86 -19.09 4.18 18.98
N LEU A 87 -18.92 3.42 17.91
CA LEU A 87 -19.17 3.86 16.52
C LEU A 87 -20.64 4.25 16.30
N VAL A 88 -21.60 3.56 16.93
CA VAL A 88 -23.04 3.82 16.77
C VAL A 88 -23.44 5.19 17.32
N LYS A 89 -22.80 5.67 18.39
CA LYS A 89 -23.03 7.03 18.92
C LYS A 89 -22.59 8.13 17.94
N LEU A 90 -21.64 7.84 17.04
CA LEU A 90 -21.21 8.72 15.96
C LEU A 90 -22.27 8.79 14.84
N PHE A 91 -23.04 7.71 14.64
CA PHE A 91 -24.13 7.62 13.66
C PHE A 91 -25.45 8.23 14.12
N SER A 92 -25.64 8.47 15.42
CA SER A 92 -26.83 9.12 15.99
C SER A 92 -26.61 10.60 16.32
N VAL A 93 -25.53 11.21 15.82
CA VAL A 93 -25.40 12.67 15.87
C VAL A 93 -26.42 13.25 14.90
N GLU A 94 -27.62 13.50 15.42
CA GLU A 94 -28.65 14.34 14.84
C GLU A 94 -27.95 15.57 14.25
N ALA A 95 -28.03 15.71 12.93
CA ALA A 95 -27.45 16.85 12.24
C ALA A 95 -28.25 18.08 12.67
N ASP A 96 -27.79 18.77 13.73
CA ASP A 96 -28.34 20.04 14.18
C ASP A 96 -28.34 20.99 12.99
N SER A 97 -29.52 21.18 12.41
CA SER A 97 -29.80 21.97 11.22
C SER A 97 -29.77 23.45 11.55
N ARG A 98 -28.69 23.92 12.18
CA ARG A 98 -28.41 25.35 12.30
C ARG A 98 -27.80 25.82 11.00
N GLU A 99 -28.65 26.50 10.25
CA GLU A 99 -28.39 27.29 9.05
C GLU A 99 -27.43 28.46 9.37
N HIS A 100 -26.20 28.14 9.78
CA HIS A 100 -25.11 29.10 9.76
C HIS A 100 -24.59 29.18 8.33
N SER A 101 -24.36 30.40 7.85
CA SER A 101 -23.70 30.72 6.59
C SER A 101 -22.29 30.11 6.54
N ILE A 102 -22.21 28.81 6.24
CA ILE A 102 -20.94 28.11 6.08
C ILE A 102 -20.20 28.76 4.92
N ASN A 103 -19.01 29.30 5.20
CA ASN A 103 -18.16 29.93 4.22
C ASN A 103 -18.01 29.03 2.97
N PRO A 104 -18.21 29.56 1.74
CA PRO A 104 -18.14 28.76 0.52
C PRO A 104 -16.79 28.06 0.37
N LEU A 105 -15.71 28.68 0.86
CA LEU A 105 -14.36 28.10 0.90
C LEU A 105 -14.30 26.80 1.69
N PHE A 106 -14.98 26.72 2.83
CA PHE A 106 -15.03 25.50 3.63
C PHE A 106 -15.71 24.37 2.85
N ARG A 107 -16.76 24.68 2.08
CA ARG A 107 -17.44 23.69 1.23
C ARG A 107 -16.52 23.15 0.14
N TYR A 108 -15.79 24.02 -0.55
CA TYR A 108 -14.82 23.60 -1.57
C TYR A 108 -13.69 22.78 -0.96
N ALA A 109 -13.19 23.15 0.23
CA ALA A 109 -12.15 22.39 0.93
C ALA A 109 -12.62 20.97 1.23
N VAL A 110 -13.83 20.82 1.77
CA VAL A 110 -14.45 19.52 2.04
C VAL A 110 -14.58 18.71 0.74
N TYR A 111 -15.09 19.29 -0.35
CA TYR A 111 -15.21 18.58 -1.62
C TYR A 111 -13.87 18.07 -2.13
N THR A 112 -12.83 18.91 -2.14
CA THR A 112 -11.49 18.49 -2.58
C THR A 112 -10.87 17.41 -1.68
N ALA A 113 -11.12 17.46 -0.36
CA ALA A 113 -10.64 16.44 0.56
C ALA A 113 -11.35 15.09 0.37
N CYS A 114 -12.64 15.09 0.02
CA CYS A 114 -13.43 13.88 -0.20
C CYS A 114 -13.04 13.11 -1.47
N VAL A 115 -12.39 13.77 -2.44
CA VAL A 115 -11.96 13.12 -3.69
C VAL A 115 -10.90 12.04 -3.42
N PHE A 116 -9.98 12.26 -2.49
CA PHE A 116 -8.88 11.33 -2.19
C PHE A 116 -9.33 9.94 -1.69
N PRO A 117 -10.20 9.80 -0.67
CA PRO A 117 -10.64 8.48 -0.22
C PRO A 117 -11.45 7.74 -1.29
N ILE A 118 -12.29 8.45 -2.06
CA ILE A 118 -13.03 7.85 -3.18
C ILE A 118 -12.06 7.35 -4.26
N TRP A 119 -11.10 8.18 -4.64
CA TRP A 119 -10.09 7.81 -5.63
C TRP A 119 -9.30 6.58 -5.18
N HIS A 120 -8.78 6.56 -3.96
CA HIS A 120 -8.02 5.42 -3.43
C HIS A 120 -8.87 4.15 -3.37
N LEU A 121 -10.12 4.24 -2.92
CA LEU A 121 -11.05 3.11 -2.90
C LEU A 121 -11.31 2.58 -4.32
N LEU A 122 -11.49 3.45 -5.31
CA LEU A 122 -11.66 3.04 -6.71
C LEU A 122 -10.41 2.37 -7.27
N THR A 123 -9.23 2.95 -7.04
CA THR A 123 -7.96 2.33 -7.49
C THR A 123 -7.73 0.97 -6.86
N PHE A 124 -8.02 0.84 -5.56
CA PHE A 124 -7.91 -0.40 -4.81
C PHE A 124 -8.93 -1.43 -5.28
N SER A 125 -10.19 -1.04 -5.50
CA SER A 125 -11.24 -1.92 -6.02
C SER A 125 -10.88 -2.47 -7.41
N CYS A 126 -10.42 -1.59 -8.31
CA CYS A 126 -10.00 -2.01 -9.66
C CYS A 126 -8.76 -2.92 -9.60
N TYR A 127 -7.84 -2.63 -8.68
CA TYR A 127 -6.69 -3.49 -8.41
C TYR A 127 -7.16 -4.87 -7.98
N GLU A 128 -7.97 -4.96 -6.92
CA GLU A 128 -8.51 -6.20 -6.35
C GLU A 128 -9.27 -7.07 -7.37
N LEU A 129 -10.08 -6.45 -8.23
CA LEU A 129 -10.80 -7.14 -9.32
C LEU A 129 -9.87 -7.66 -10.44
N GLY A 130 -8.59 -7.31 -10.43
CA GLY A 130 -7.60 -7.71 -11.43
C GLY A 130 -7.62 -6.89 -12.72
N TRP A 131 -8.30 -5.74 -12.72
CA TRP A 131 -8.35 -4.82 -13.85
C TRP A 131 -7.14 -3.87 -13.82
N MET A 132 -5.96 -4.42 -14.09
CA MET A 132 -4.68 -3.69 -13.95
C MET A 132 -4.60 -2.42 -14.81
N THR A 133 -5.13 -2.48 -16.03
CA THR A 133 -5.18 -1.32 -16.95
C THR A 133 -6.06 -0.21 -16.39
N LEU A 134 -7.26 -0.56 -15.87
CA LEU A 134 -8.18 0.40 -15.28
C LEU A 134 -7.64 0.98 -13.98
N SER A 135 -7.04 0.15 -13.12
CA SER A 135 -6.39 0.61 -11.89
C SER A 135 -5.26 1.60 -12.19
N ALA A 136 -4.41 1.29 -13.18
CA ALA A 136 -3.35 2.19 -13.61
C ALA A 136 -3.89 3.50 -14.22
N MET A 137 -4.98 3.43 -15.00
CA MET A 137 -5.66 4.63 -15.51
C MET A 137 -6.24 5.48 -14.38
N MET A 138 -6.93 4.86 -13.42
CA MET A 138 -7.50 5.55 -12.26
C MET A 138 -6.41 6.20 -11.40
N ALA A 139 -5.27 5.53 -11.21
CA ALA A 139 -4.12 6.10 -10.50
C ALA A 139 -3.58 7.36 -11.22
N ARG A 140 -3.44 7.31 -12.56
CA ARG A 140 -3.00 8.47 -13.35
C ARG A 140 -4.00 9.61 -13.31
N ILE A 141 -5.29 9.30 -13.44
CA ILE A 141 -6.36 10.30 -13.40
C ILE A 141 -6.37 10.99 -12.04
N GLY A 142 -6.31 10.25 -10.94
CA GLY A 142 -6.33 10.88 -9.62
C GLY A 142 -5.05 11.65 -9.29
N LEU A 143 -3.90 11.28 -9.88
CA LEU A 143 -2.70 12.12 -9.82
C LEU A 143 -2.89 13.43 -10.59
N CYS A 144 -3.50 13.40 -11.78
CA CYS A 144 -3.86 14.62 -12.51
C CYS A 144 -4.85 15.49 -11.72
N VAL A 145 -5.86 14.87 -11.11
CA VAL A 145 -6.88 15.58 -10.30
C VAL A 145 -6.23 16.19 -9.05
N SER A 146 -5.35 15.48 -8.36
CA SER A 146 -4.66 16.00 -7.17
C SER A 146 -3.70 17.15 -7.52
N PHE A 147 -3.02 17.07 -8.67
CA PHE A 147 -2.21 18.14 -9.21
C PHE A 147 -3.04 19.40 -9.50
N VAL A 148 -4.16 19.27 -10.22
CA VAL A 148 -5.02 20.42 -10.55
C VAL A 148 -5.68 21.00 -9.31
N ALA A 149 -6.15 20.17 -8.39
CA ALA A 149 -6.74 20.63 -7.13
C ALA A 149 -5.71 21.35 -6.25
N GLY A 150 -4.49 20.82 -6.13
CA GLY A 150 -3.40 21.47 -5.41
C GLY A 150 -2.98 22.79 -6.07
N LEU A 151 -2.93 22.84 -7.40
CA LEU A 151 -2.68 24.08 -8.14
C LEU A 151 -3.77 25.13 -7.91
N ALA A 152 -5.04 24.73 -7.92
CA ALA A 152 -6.16 25.62 -7.63
C ALA A 152 -6.09 26.19 -6.20
N TRP A 153 -5.75 25.37 -5.20
CA TRP A 153 -5.59 25.82 -3.82
C TRP A 153 -4.38 26.72 -3.62
N THR A 154 -3.25 26.39 -4.22
CA THR A 154 -2.03 27.22 -4.13
C THR A 154 -2.23 28.57 -4.81
N THR A 155 -2.79 28.60 -6.02
CA THR A 155 -3.09 29.86 -6.71
C THR A 155 -4.09 30.71 -5.93
N TRP A 156 -5.15 30.10 -5.38
CA TRP A 156 -6.09 30.80 -4.50
C TRP A 156 -5.39 31.38 -3.26
N TRP A 157 -4.56 30.59 -2.58
CA TRP A 157 -3.84 31.02 -1.39
C TRP A 157 -2.88 32.17 -1.66
N VAL A 158 -2.12 32.12 -2.76
CA VAL A 158 -1.22 33.21 -3.13
C VAL A 158 -1.98 34.47 -3.51
N GLU A 159 -3.10 34.36 -4.23
CA GLU A 159 -3.96 35.51 -4.54
C GLU A 159 -4.52 36.15 -3.25
N GLN A 160 -4.92 35.35 -2.25
CA GLN A 160 -5.35 35.87 -0.94
C GLN A 160 -4.22 36.63 -0.23
N LYS A 161 -3.02 36.04 -0.13
CA LYS A 161 -1.87 36.69 0.51
C LYS A 161 -1.41 37.93 -0.24
N SER A 162 -1.40 37.91 -1.57
CA SER A 162 -1.10 39.08 -2.39
C SER A 162 -2.10 40.20 -2.14
N ARG A 163 -3.40 39.90 -1.98
CA ARG A 163 -4.41 40.90 -1.66
C ARG A 163 -4.24 41.49 -0.27
N GLU A 164 -3.96 40.66 0.73
CA GLU A 164 -3.67 41.13 2.10
C GLU A 164 -2.53 42.16 2.10
N TYR A 165 -1.43 41.89 1.38
CA TYR A 165 -0.31 42.84 1.27
C TYR A 165 -0.69 44.15 0.57
N GLN A 166 -1.53 44.09 -0.48
CA GLN A 166 -1.98 45.29 -1.18
C GLN A 166 -2.90 46.14 -0.30
N ILE A 167 -3.84 45.52 0.41
CA ILE A 167 -4.77 46.22 1.31
C ILE A 167 -3.98 46.92 2.42
N ALA A 168 -3.05 46.20 3.07
CA ALA A 168 -2.20 46.77 4.13
C ALA A 168 -1.40 48.00 3.66
N ARG A 169 -0.98 48.04 2.38
CA ARG A 169 -0.29 49.21 1.83
C ARG A 169 -1.23 50.35 1.47
N VAL A 170 -2.41 50.07 0.93
CA VAL A 170 -3.42 51.11 0.64
C VAL A 170 -3.84 51.81 1.93
N GLU A 171 -4.00 51.05 3.01
CA GLU A 171 -4.25 51.57 4.36
C GLU A 171 -3.09 52.45 4.85
N ALA A 172 -1.84 52.01 4.64
CA ALA A 172 -0.65 52.77 5.02
C ALA A 172 -0.43 54.04 4.16
N SER A 173 -0.88 54.06 2.90
CA SER A 173 -0.68 55.17 1.95
C SER A 173 -1.84 56.18 1.91
N SER A 174 -2.69 56.21 2.94
CA SER A 174 -3.78 57.18 3.11
C SER A 174 -4.70 57.31 1.88
N GLY A 175 -5.03 56.19 1.22
CA GLY A 175 -6.09 56.13 0.21
C GLY A 175 -5.81 56.76 -1.16
N THR A 176 -4.56 57.10 -1.51
CA THR A 176 -4.19 57.55 -2.87
C THR A 176 -4.17 56.38 -3.87
N VAL A 177 -5.35 55.82 -4.17
CA VAL A 177 -5.53 54.75 -5.16
C VAL A 177 -5.59 55.37 -6.55
N ALA A 178 -4.44 55.41 -7.23
CA ALA A 178 -4.29 56.10 -8.52
C ALA A 178 -4.69 55.25 -9.75
N VAL A 179 -5.44 54.16 -9.60
CA VAL A 179 -5.67 53.19 -10.70
C VAL A 179 -7.10 52.68 -10.78
N GLY A 180 -7.66 52.70 -11.99
CA GLY A 180 -9.01 52.22 -12.28
C GLY A 180 -9.18 50.69 -12.15
N PRO A 181 -10.43 50.18 -12.11
CA PRO A 181 -10.76 48.79 -11.78
C PRO A 181 -10.13 47.72 -12.69
N LEU A 182 -9.84 48.08 -13.95
CA LEU A 182 -9.17 47.19 -14.89
C LEU A 182 -7.65 47.16 -14.68
N HIS A 183 -7.07 48.29 -14.27
CA HIS A 183 -5.63 48.41 -14.04
C HIS A 183 -5.20 47.69 -12.75
N SER A 184 -6.06 47.66 -11.74
CA SER A 184 -5.85 46.91 -10.50
C SER A 184 -5.80 45.39 -10.70
N MET A 185 -6.30 44.87 -11.83
CA MET A 185 -6.18 43.44 -12.15
C MET A 185 -4.80 43.05 -12.69
N HIS A 186 -3.98 44.01 -13.12
CA HIS A 186 -2.68 43.74 -13.76
C HIS A 186 -1.49 44.36 -13.02
N GLN A 187 -1.73 45.33 -12.14
CA GLN A 187 -0.70 46.06 -11.41
C GLN A 187 -1.05 46.20 -9.92
N SER A 188 -0.04 46.42 -9.09
CA SER A 188 -0.23 46.67 -7.66
C SER A 188 -1.01 47.96 -7.41
N LEU A 189 -1.90 47.91 -6.42
CA LEU A 189 -2.74 49.04 -6.00
C LEU A 189 -1.94 50.15 -5.29
N ALA A 190 -0.88 49.77 -4.58
CA ALA A 190 -0.02 50.66 -3.83
C ALA A 190 1.44 50.21 -3.96
N ARG A 191 2.30 51.13 -4.41
CA ARG A 191 3.74 50.88 -4.56
C ARG A 191 4.42 50.90 -3.19
N PRO A 192 5.46 50.07 -2.98
CA PRO A 192 6.30 50.18 -1.79
C PRO A 192 7.02 51.53 -1.77
N ALA A 193 7.37 51.99 -0.56
CA ALA A 193 8.11 53.23 -0.36
C ALA A 193 9.41 53.23 -1.18
N GLU A 194 9.71 54.35 -1.83
CA GLU A 194 10.88 54.49 -2.70
C GLU A 194 12.16 54.06 -1.97
N GLY A 195 12.91 53.14 -2.57
CA GLY A 195 14.16 52.60 -2.02
C GLY A 195 14.05 51.28 -1.24
N THR A 196 12.83 50.83 -0.89
CA THR A 196 12.66 49.55 -0.17
C THR A 196 12.60 48.34 -1.12
N LYS A 197 13.50 47.35 -0.91
CA LYS A 197 13.51 46.10 -1.68
C LYS A 197 12.69 45.03 -0.97
N VAL A 198 11.57 44.64 -1.57
CA VAL A 198 10.71 43.56 -1.06
C VAL A 198 11.19 42.21 -1.60
N TRP A 199 11.40 41.24 -0.71
CA TRP A 199 11.89 39.89 -1.03
C TRP A 199 10.80 38.80 -1.06
N ASN A 200 9.62 39.08 -0.54
CA ASN A 200 8.58 38.07 -0.35
C ASN A 200 7.98 37.60 -1.70
N PRO A 201 8.02 36.29 -2.03
CA PRO A 201 7.46 35.76 -3.28
C PRO A 201 5.95 35.85 -3.43
N LEU A 202 5.24 35.94 -2.31
CA LEU A 202 3.78 36.11 -2.30
C LEU A 202 3.38 37.56 -2.61
N ASP A 203 4.35 38.47 -2.64
CA ASP A 203 4.14 39.88 -2.92
C ASP A 203 4.36 40.19 -4.41
N MET A 204 3.39 40.85 -5.04
CA MET A 204 3.47 41.25 -6.45
C MET A 204 4.61 42.25 -6.73
N ASP A 205 5.01 43.04 -5.73
CA ASP A 205 6.05 44.07 -5.89
C ASP A 205 7.44 43.60 -5.45
N ALA A 206 7.65 42.29 -5.34
CA ALA A 206 8.99 41.75 -5.10
C ALA A 206 9.96 42.20 -6.21
N TRP A 207 11.19 42.56 -5.82
CA TRP A 207 12.12 43.26 -6.71
C TRP A 207 12.43 42.47 -8.01
N TYR A 208 12.43 41.14 -7.92
CA TYR A 208 12.79 40.24 -9.03
C TYR A 208 11.65 40.00 -10.03
N TYR A 209 10.39 40.35 -9.70
CA TYR A 209 9.32 40.33 -10.70
C TYR A 209 9.41 41.51 -11.67
N GLY A 210 10.19 42.54 -11.35
CA GLY A 210 10.34 43.74 -12.18
C GLY A 210 9.09 44.62 -12.19
N ARG A 211 9.09 45.66 -13.04
CA ARG A 211 8.05 46.70 -13.07
C ARG A 211 6.90 46.46 -14.05
N GLN A 212 7.03 45.51 -14.98
CA GLN A 212 6.01 45.22 -15.99
C GLN A 212 5.42 43.82 -15.81
N ARG A 213 4.09 43.70 -15.97
CA ARG A 213 3.33 42.44 -15.93
C ARG A 213 3.63 41.57 -14.69
N GLN A 214 3.65 42.19 -13.51
CA GLN A 214 4.01 41.55 -12.24
C GLN A 214 3.15 40.32 -11.94
N LYS A 215 1.83 40.41 -12.15
CA LYS A 215 0.90 39.30 -11.89
C LYS A 215 1.18 38.05 -12.75
N LEU A 216 1.57 38.26 -14.01
CA LEU A 216 1.95 37.17 -14.91
C LEU A 216 3.25 36.50 -14.46
N ARG A 217 4.25 37.30 -14.08
CA ARG A 217 5.54 36.77 -13.61
C ARG A 217 5.40 36.04 -12.27
N GLN A 218 4.54 36.56 -11.40
CA GLN A 218 4.18 35.91 -10.14
C GLN A 218 3.49 34.56 -10.40
N SER A 219 2.48 34.50 -11.27
CA SER A 219 1.78 33.24 -11.57
C SER A 219 2.70 32.19 -12.23
N ILE A 220 3.60 32.61 -13.13
CA ILE A 220 4.60 31.72 -13.73
C ILE A 220 5.57 31.17 -12.66
N SER A 221 6.04 32.01 -11.74
CA SER A 221 6.93 31.61 -10.64
C SER A 221 6.25 30.62 -9.68
N ILE A 222 4.98 30.86 -9.34
CA ILE A 222 4.19 29.95 -8.51
C ILE A 222 3.96 28.62 -9.22
N LEU A 223 3.60 28.65 -10.51
CA LEU A 223 3.38 27.44 -11.30
C LEU A 223 4.67 26.61 -11.37
N PHE A 224 5.80 27.24 -11.66
CA PHE A 224 7.09 26.56 -11.73
C PHE A 224 7.52 25.98 -10.38
N SER A 225 7.42 26.77 -9.30
CA SER A 225 7.75 26.30 -7.95
C SER A 225 6.84 25.16 -7.49
N TYR A 226 5.54 25.23 -7.81
CA TYR A 226 4.59 24.14 -7.56
C TYR A 226 4.95 22.86 -8.34
N LEU A 227 5.30 22.98 -9.64
CA LEU A 227 5.74 21.83 -10.44
C LEU A 227 6.98 21.17 -9.87
N VAL A 228 8.00 21.96 -9.51
CA VAL A 228 9.24 21.44 -8.92
C VAL A 228 8.96 20.75 -7.58
N LEU A 229 8.18 21.39 -6.71
CA LEU A 229 7.86 20.80 -5.40
C LEU A 229 7.00 19.54 -5.52
N PHE A 230 6.01 19.54 -6.42
CA PHE A 230 5.15 18.38 -6.67
C PHE A 230 5.96 17.20 -7.24
N THR A 231 6.86 17.46 -8.19
CA THR A 231 7.73 16.41 -8.75
C THR A 231 8.69 15.84 -7.70
N ILE A 232 9.32 16.69 -6.87
CA ILE A 232 10.15 16.24 -5.75
C ILE A 232 9.34 15.39 -4.77
N LEU A 233 8.12 15.80 -4.43
CA LEU A 233 7.24 15.05 -3.53
C LEU A 233 6.89 13.68 -4.10
N VAL A 234 6.50 13.61 -5.38
CA VAL A 234 6.19 12.34 -6.06
C VAL A 234 7.42 11.43 -6.10
N LEU A 235 8.59 11.97 -6.42
CA LEU A 235 9.85 11.21 -6.41
C LEU A 235 10.19 10.69 -5.00
N LEU A 236 9.96 11.49 -3.96
CA LEU A 236 10.19 11.08 -2.57
C LEU A 236 9.25 9.92 -2.18
N ILE A 237 7.97 9.99 -2.55
CA ILE A 237 7.01 8.90 -2.29
C ILE A 237 7.41 7.63 -3.05
N LEU A 238 7.82 7.75 -4.32
CA LEU A 238 8.30 6.61 -5.11
C LEU A 238 9.58 6.01 -4.52
N TRP A 239 10.45 6.84 -3.95
CA TRP A 239 11.67 6.38 -3.28
C TRP A 239 11.36 5.60 -1.99
N LEU A 240 10.36 6.05 -1.21
CA LEU A 240 9.89 5.34 -0.01
C LEU A 240 9.17 4.02 -0.31
N GLY A 241 8.62 3.86 -1.52
CA GLY A 241 7.89 2.67 -1.94
C GLY A 241 8.70 1.37 -1.85
N GLY A 242 10.02 1.46 -1.99
CA GLY A 242 10.92 0.31 -2.05
C GLY A 242 10.66 -0.57 -3.28
N CYS A 243 11.71 -1.17 -3.84
CA CYS A 243 11.54 -2.18 -4.90
C CYS A 243 11.21 -3.54 -4.27
N LYS A 244 10.08 -3.67 -3.56
CA LYS A 244 9.60 -4.98 -3.10
C LYS A 244 8.84 -5.65 -4.22
N GLU A 245 9.25 -6.86 -4.56
CA GLU A 245 8.60 -7.64 -5.60
C GLU A 245 7.80 -8.77 -4.96
N ILE A 246 6.51 -8.85 -5.27
CA ILE A 246 5.62 -9.87 -4.71
C ILE A 246 5.50 -11.01 -5.72
N TYR A 247 5.71 -12.25 -5.26
CA TYR A 247 5.41 -13.44 -6.03
C TYR A 247 4.05 -14.01 -5.64
N GLU A 248 3.09 -13.94 -6.57
CA GLU A 248 1.77 -14.53 -6.40
C GLU A 248 1.66 -15.83 -7.19
N MET A 249 1.21 -16.90 -6.53
CA MET A 249 0.91 -18.19 -7.16
C MET A 249 -0.46 -18.15 -7.83
N PRO A 250 -0.72 -18.89 -8.93
CA PRO A 250 -2.05 -18.98 -9.51
C PRO A 250 -3.02 -19.64 -8.52
N ALA A 251 -4.21 -19.07 -8.36
CA ALA A 251 -5.29 -19.65 -7.56
C ALA A 251 -5.71 -21.02 -8.09
N GLY A 252 -5.87 -22.00 -7.20
CA GLY A 252 -6.46 -23.31 -7.50
C GLY A 252 -7.37 -23.80 -6.40
N GLY A 253 -8.20 -24.79 -6.73
CA GLY A 253 -9.27 -25.28 -5.85
C GLY A 253 -8.81 -26.24 -4.76
N GLY A 254 -7.52 -26.54 -4.64
CA GLY A 254 -7.04 -27.52 -3.67
C GLY A 254 -7.02 -27.01 -2.23
N GLU A 255 -7.49 -27.80 -1.27
CA GLU A 255 -7.22 -27.54 0.16
C GLU A 255 -5.78 -27.93 0.51
N GLN A 256 -5.07 -27.04 1.21
CA GLN A 256 -3.72 -27.31 1.69
C GLN A 256 -3.80 -28.26 2.89
N LYS A 257 -3.47 -29.53 2.69
CA LYS A 257 -3.08 -30.38 3.82
C LYS A 257 -1.69 -29.90 4.25
N GLN A 258 -1.60 -29.19 5.37
CA GLN A 258 -0.32 -29.02 6.05
C GLN A 258 0.27 -30.42 6.25
N LEU A 259 1.41 -30.69 5.61
CA LEU A 259 2.17 -31.90 5.88
C LEU A 259 2.66 -31.76 7.33
N GLN A 260 1.84 -32.21 8.28
CA GLN A 260 2.28 -32.35 9.66
C GLN A 260 3.48 -33.29 9.61
N GLN A 261 4.64 -32.76 9.97
CA GLN A 261 5.85 -33.55 10.13
C GLN A 261 5.59 -34.44 11.35
N ILE A 262 4.99 -35.61 11.13
CA ILE A 262 4.79 -36.60 12.18
C ILE A 262 6.18 -37.13 12.49
N VAL A 263 6.85 -36.50 13.45
CA VAL A 263 8.06 -37.06 14.08
C VAL A 263 7.58 -38.28 14.84
N LYS A 264 7.62 -39.45 14.19
CA LYS A 264 7.36 -40.73 14.85
C LYS A 264 8.53 -40.98 15.79
N VAL A 265 8.43 -40.54 17.04
CA VAL A 265 9.38 -40.89 18.10
C VAL A 265 9.27 -42.40 18.32
N GLN A 266 10.23 -43.15 17.80
CA GLN A 266 10.32 -44.58 18.06
C GLN A 266 10.84 -44.78 19.49
N LYS A 267 9.93 -45.14 20.40
CA LYS A 267 10.30 -45.47 21.78
C LYS A 267 10.93 -46.87 21.80
N ILE A 268 12.25 -46.94 21.83
CA ILE A 268 12.97 -48.20 22.06
C ILE A 268 12.80 -48.57 23.54
N ILE A 269 11.90 -49.50 23.85
CA ILE A 269 11.72 -50.03 25.21
C ILE A 269 12.79 -51.10 25.45
N LYS A 270 13.91 -50.72 26.09
CA LYS A 270 14.89 -51.69 26.59
C LYS A 270 14.34 -52.33 27.87
N LYS A 271 14.11 -53.65 27.88
CA LYS A 271 13.76 -54.39 29.10
C LYS A 271 15.03 -54.56 29.95
N LYS A 272 15.06 -53.99 31.15
CA LYS A 272 16.12 -54.23 32.14
C LYS A 272 15.73 -55.47 32.94
N PHE A 273 16.47 -56.57 32.77
CA PHE A 273 16.30 -57.76 33.60
C PHE A 273 16.99 -57.53 34.95
N ILE A 274 16.27 -57.77 36.05
CA ILE A 274 16.82 -57.75 37.40
C ILE A 274 16.99 -59.22 37.79
N ILE A 275 18.24 -59.69 37.91
CA ILE A 275 18.55 -61.10 38.18
C ILE A 275 19.04 -61.23 39.63
N ASN A 276 18.57 -62.26 40.33
CA ASN A 276 19.07 -62.62 41.65
C ASN A 276 20.45 -63.31 41.50
N PRO A 277 21.54 -62.75 42.06
CA PRO A 277 22.90 -63.26 41.85
C PRO A 277 23.19 -64.65 42.46
N LEU A 278 22.30 -65.17 43.31
CA LEU A 278 22.47 -66.47 43.96
C LEU A 278 21.65 -67.60 43.32
N SER A 279 21.00 -67.37 42.17
CA SER A 279 20.27 -68.43 41.48
C SER A 279 21.21 -69.28 40.60
N ALA A 280 21.02 -70.60 40.61
CA ALA A 280 21.80 -71.55 39.80
C ALA A 280 21.41 -71.55 38.29
N VAL A 281 20.64 -70.55 37.84
CA VAL A 281 20.11 -70.48 36.48
C VAL A 281 21.00 -69.56 35.65
N ILE A 282 21.72 -70.13 34.69
CA ILE A 282 22.54 -69.38 33.72
C ILE A 282 21.60 -68.66 32.75
N PHE A 283 21.55 -67.33 32.84
CA PHE A 283 20.74 -66.51 31.96
C PHE A 283 21.55 -66.12 30.71
N ASN A 284 21.27 -66.75 29.57
CA ASN A 284 21.83 -66.33 28.29
C ASN A 284 21.02 -65.14 27.77
N PRO A 285 21.59 -63.91 27.70
CA PRO A 285 20.89 -62.79 27.10
C PRO A 285 20.63 -63.11 25.62
N PRO A 286 19.42 -62.87 25.10
CA PRO A 286 19.15 -63.09 23.69
C PRO A 286 20.04 -62.17 22.84
N PRO A 287 20.51 -62.63 21.66
CA PRO A 287 21.31 -61.82 20.76
C PRO A 287 20.52 -60.56 20.33
N ILE A 288 21.24 -59.45 20.13
CA ILE A 288 20.69 -58.11 19.88
C ILE A 288 19.77 -58.05 18.64
N GLU A 289 19.87 -59.05 17.77
CA GLU A 289 19.14 -59.16 16.50
C GLU A 289 17.63 -59.44 16.67
N ASP A 290 17.17 -59.90 17.84
CA ASP A 290 15.74 -60.18 18.11
C ASP A 290 14.91 -58.95 18.55
N ILE A 291 15.54 -57.78 18.68
CA ILE A 291 14.79 -56.54 18.85
C ILE A 291 14.15 -56.23 17.50
N LYS A 292 12.92 -56.69 17.29
CA LYS A 292 12.10 -56.41 16.10
C LYS A 292 11.94 -54.91 15.91
N LEU A 293 12.89 -54.26 15.24
CA LEU A 293 12.69 -52.97 14.63
C LEU A 293 11.60 -53.19 13.58
N GLN A 294 10.43 -52.58 13.79
CA GLN A 294 9.45 -52.43 12.73
C GLN A 294 10.06 -51.49 11.68
N LEU A 295 10.91 -52.05 10.81
CA LEU A 295 11.29 -51.44 9.55
C LEU A 295 10.02 -51.40 8.71
N LEU A 296 9.20 -50.38 8.92
CA LEU A 296 8.30 -49.93 7.87
C LEU A 296 9.21 -49.63 6.69
N GLU A 297 9.04 -50.39 5.63
CA GLU A 297 9.62 -50.20 4.31
C GLU A 297 9.06 -48.87 3.73
N ILE A 298 9.47 -47.73 4.31
CA ILE A 298 9.16 -46.37 3.85
C ILE A 298 10.19 -45.96 2.79
N THR A 299 10.48 -46.86 1.86
CA THR A 299 11.33 -46.59 0.69
C THR A 299 10.57 -46.74 -0.63
N LYS A 300 9.23 -46.72 -0.57
CA LYS A 300 8.45 -46.14 -1.66
C LYS A 300 8.04 -44.73 -1.26
N HIS A 301 8.85 -43.76 -1.67
CA HIS A 301 8.40 -42.38 -1.86
C HIS A 301 7.38 -42.32 -3.01
N ALA A 302 6.26 -43.04 -2.86
CA ALA A 302 5.08 -42.83 -3.68
C ALA A 302 4.47 -41.51 -3.20
N TYR A 303 5.03 -40.39 -3.67
CA TYR A 303 4.37 -39.11 -3.57
C TYR A 303 3.07 -39.24 -4.35
N LYS A 304 1.99 -39.60 -3.63
CA LYS A 304 0.65 -39.52 -4.19
C LYS A 304 0.39 -38.04 -4.37
N VAL A 305 0.50 -37.57 -5.62
CA VAL A 305 0.28 -36.17 -5.99
C VAL A 305 -1.07 -35.77 -5.40
N GLY A 306 -1.03 -34.87 -4.43
CA GLY A 306 -2.21 -34.37 -3.74
C GLY A 306 -2.96 -33.47 -4.69
N TYR A 307 -3.75 -34.02 -5.60
CA TYR A 307 -4.79 -33.27 -6.28
C TYR A 307 -5.76 -32.83 -5.17
N GLY A 308 -5.70 -31.55 -4.82
CA GLY A 308 -6.63 -31.01 -3.85
C GLY A 308 -8.07 -31.20 -4.35
N LYS A 309 -9.02 -31.30 -3.42
CA LYS A 309 -10.40 -31.71 -3.71
C LYS A 309 -11.20 -30.78 -4.63
N GLY A 310 -10.72 -29.58 -4.95
CA GLY A 310 -11.48 -28.61 -5.74
C GLY A 310 -11.22 -28.67 -7.25
N SER A 311 -12.22 -28.22 -8.00
CA SER A 311 -12.16 -28.03 -9.45
C SER A 311 -11.33 -26.78 -9.78
N GLY A 312 -10.08 -26.96 -10.19
CA GLY A 312 -9.22 -25.87 -10.67
C GLY A 312 -7.74 -26.13 -10.46
N ALA A 313 -6.97 -26.06 -11.54
CA ALA A 313 -5.52 -26.20 -11.50
C ALA A 313 -4.87 -24.94 -10.90
N GLY A 314 -4.28 -25.06 -9.72
CA GLY A 314 -3.51 -23.99 -9.07
C GLY A 314 -3.22 -24.30 -7.60
N PHE A 315 -2.74 -23.28 -6.87
CA PHE A 315 -2.36 -23.38 -5.47
C PHE A 315 -3.46 -22.85 -4.55
N SER A 316 -3.64 -23.50 -3.39
CA SER A 316 -4.61 -23.17 -2.34
C SER A 316 -4.53 -21.73 -1.84
N GLY A 317 -3.32 -21.17 -1.77
CA GLY A 317 -3.04 -19.78 -1.38
C GLY A 317 -2.75 -18.85 -2.55
N GLY A 318 -3.04 -19.28 -3.78
CA GLY A 318 -2.80 -18.50 -4.98
C GLY A 318 -3.87 -17.43 -5.21
N THR A 319 -3.52 -16.39 -5.95
CA THR A 319 -4.44 -15.33 -6.39
C THR A 319 -4.83 -15.56 -7.86
N ASN A 320 -5.94 -14.97 -8.31
CA ASN A 320 -6.35 -15.06 -9.72
C ASN A 320 -5.34 -14.42 -10.69
N ARG A 321 -4.46 -13.55 -10.18
CA ARG A 321 -3.39 -12.84 -10.90
C ARG A 321 -2.08 -13.60 -10.92
N GLY A 322 -1.85 -14.44 -9.93
CA GLY A 322 -0.62 -15.17 -9.79
C GLY A 322 -0.33 -16.02 -11.01
N LYS A 323 0.93 -16.00 -11.41
CA LYS A 323 1.45 -16.78 -12.51
C LYS A 323 2.66 -17.52 -11.99
N VAL A 324 2.82 -18.75 -12.44
CA VAL A 324 4.08 -19.45 -12.19
C VAL A 324 5.17 -18.77 -13.01
N ARG A 325 6.24 -18.37 -12.34
CA ARG A 325 7.43 -17.77 -12.94
C ARG A 325 8.63 -18.60 -12.57
N PHE A 326 9.45 -18.91 -13.57
CA PHE A 326 10.72 -19.58 -13.37
C PHE A 326 11.80 -18.51 -13.30
N ILE A 327 12.36 -18.33 -12.11
CA ILE A 327 13.40 -17.36 -11.82
C ILE A 327 14.75 -18.07 -11.82
N ARG A 328 15.61 -17.66 -12.75
CA ARG A 328 17.00 -18.10 -12.82
C ARG A 328 17.89 -17.13 -12.04
N LEU A 329 18.82 -17.67 -11.26
CA LEU A 329 19.78 -16.87 -10.50
C LEU A 329 21.04 -16.55 -11.30
N GLU A 330 21.38 -15.26 -11.36
CA GLU A 330 22.63 -14.74 -11.89
C GLU A 330 23.71 -14.78 -10.79
N TYR A 331 24.86 -15.37 -11.11
CA TYR A 331 26.03 -15.43 -10.23
C TYR A 331 27.29 -14.95 -10.96
N SER A 332 28.36 -14.71 -10.21
CA SER A 332 29.58 -14.04 -10.69
C SER A 332 30.49 -14.89 -11.62
N GLY A 333 30.05 -16.07 -12.06
CA GLY A 333 30.83 -17.03 -12.87
C GLY A 333 30.72 -16.86 -14.39
N GLY A 334 29.81 -16.00 -14.87
CA GLY A 334 29.70 -15.62 -16.29
C GLY A 334 29.04 -16.65 -17.22
N ASP A 335 28.70 -17.83 -16.72
CA ASP A 335 28.10 -18.96 -17.46
C ASP A 335 26.63 -19.22 -17.10
N TRP A 336 26.04 -18.33 -16.31
CA TRP A 336 24.65 -18.41 -15.86
C TRP A 336 23.64 -18.21 -16.98
N ASP A 337 24.00 -17.57 -18.09
CA ASP A 337 23.13 -17.22 -19.22
C ASP A 337 23.04 -18.34 -20.28
N GLN A 338 23.77 -19.44 -20.09
CA GLN A 338 23.78 -20.54 -21.04
C GLN A 338 22.40 -21.20 -21.14
N GLY A 339 21.90 -21.36 -22.37
CA GLY A 339 20.66 -22.08 -22.63
C GLY A 339 19.38 -21.40 -22.14
N MET A 340 19.32 -20.06 -22.04
CA MET A 340 18.11 -19.31 -21.65
C MET A 340 16.85 -19.70 -22.43
N ARG A 341 16.97 -20.13 -23.69
CA ARG A 341 15.83 -20.61 -24.49
C ARG A 341 15.16 -21.86 -23.89
N SER A 342 15.92 -22.66 -23.12
CA SER A 342 15.39 -23.82 -22.40
C SER A 342 14.43 -23.43 -21.29
N ASP A 343 14.60 -22.26 -20.67
CA ASP A 343 13.75 -21.81 -19.57
C ASP A 343 12.34 -21.52 -20.04
N LEU A 344 12.22 -20.86 -21.21
CA LEU A 344 10.94 -20.64 -21.84
C LEU A 344 10.26 -21.97 -22.19
N ASN A 345 11.02 -22.94 -22.71
CA ASN A 345 10.48 -24.26 -23.01
C ASN A 345 9.99 -24.97 -21.73
N MET A 346 10.75 -24.92 -20.64
CA MET A 346 10.32 -25.48 -19.36
C MET A 346 9.04 -24.81 -18.85
N LEU A 347 8.97 -23.48 -18.93
CA LEU A 347 7.81 -22.71 -18.47
C LEU A 347 6.55 -23.01 -19.31
N VAL A 348 6.70 -23.10 -20.63
CA VAL A 348 5.61 -23.49 -21.55
C VAL A 348 5.17 -24.93 -21.30
N GLN A 349 6.10 -25.87 -21.18
CA GLN A 349 5.79 -27.27 -20.90
C GLN A 349 5.12 -27.45 -19.54
N TYR A 350 5.56 -26.70 -18.52
CA TYR A 350 4.91 -26.66 -17.23
C TYR A 350 3.45 -26.20 -17.36
N GLY A 351 3.20 -25.09 -18.07
CA GLY A 351 1.85 -24.59 -18.32
C GLY A 351 0.95 -25.59 -19.06
N ILE A 352 1.48 -26.25 -20.10
CA ILE A 352 0.74 -27.27 -20.86
C ILE A 352 0.38 -28.47 -19.98
N ARG A 353 1.32 -28.95 -19.14
CA ARG A 353 1.11 -30.16 -18.32
C ARG A 353 0.25 -29.91 -17.09
N THR A 354 0.40 -28.76 -16.46
CA THR A 354 -0.29 -28.43 -15.20
C THR A 354 -1.58 -27.64 -15.42
N GLN A 355 -1.79 -27.06 -16.60
CA GLN A 355 -2.87 -26.10 -16.89
C GLN A 355 -2.84 -24.85 -16.00
N HIS A 356 -1.72 -24.60 -15.31
CA HIS A 356 -1.52 -23.39 -14.52
C HIS A 356 -1.26 -22.18 -15.42
N LYS A 357 -1.66 -20.99 -14.96
CA LYS A 357 -1.25 -19.73 -15.60
C LYS A 357 0.25 -19.55 -15.42
N VAL A 358 0.98 -19.47 -16.52
CA VAL A 358 2.42 -19.23 -16.57
C VAL A 358 2.71 -17.85 -17.14
N ASP A 359 3.86 -17.29 -16.78
CA ASP A 359 4.28 -16.03 -17.39
C ASP A 359 4.82 -16.22 -18.82
N LYS A 360 4.81 -15.13 -19.60
CA LYS A 360 5.15 -15.16 -21.03
C LYS A 360 6.65 -15.18 -21.29
N ARG A 361 7.47 -14.82 -20.29
CA ARG A 361 8.92 -14.68 -20.43
C ARG A 361 9.63 -15.33 -19.24
N PRO A 362 10.81 -15.93 -19.46
CA PRO A 362 11.67 -16.34 -18.35
C PRO A 362 12.20 -15.11 -17.61
N GLU A 363 12.37 -15.22 -16.30
CA GLU A 363 12.92 -14.14 -15.47
C GLU A 363 14.32 -14.51 -14.97
N THR A 364 15.23 -13.54 -14.97
CA THR A 364 16.54 -13.67 -14.31
C THR A 364 16.67 -12.67 -13.18
N ARG A 365 17.36 -13.07 -12.11
CA ARG A 365 17.57 -12.23 -10.93
C ARG A 365 18.96 -12.42 -10.38
N LYS A 366 19.55 -11.32 -9.91
CA LYS A 366 20.77 -11.38 -9.11
C LYS A 366 20.46 -11.94 -7.73
N VAL A 367 21.40 -12.66 -7.14
CA VAL A 367 21.24 -13.18 -5.78
C VAL A 367 20.91 -12.09 -4.78
N ALA A 368 21.55 -10.92 -4.89
CA ALA A 368 21.27 -9.77 -4.02
C ALA A 368 19.82 -9.27 -4.08
N GLN A 369 19.11 -9.52 -5.19
CA GLN A 369 17.71 -9.11 -5.38
C GLN A 369 16.73 -10.07 -4.70
N LEU A 370 17.17 -11.25 -4.24
CA LEU A 370 16.29 -12.18 -3.53
C LEU A 370 15.75 -11.58 -2.22
N LYS A 371 16.49 -10.66 -1.60
CA LYS A 371 16.06 -9.90 -0.43
C LYS A 371 14.85 -8.99 -0.69
N ASN A 372 14.55 -8.68 -1.96
CA ASN A 372 13.41 -7.84 -2.32
C ASN A 372 12.07 -8.58 -2.21
N PHE A 373 12.09 -9.92 -2.13
CA PHE A 373 10.87 -10.70 -1.94
C PHE A 373 10.50 -10.71 -0.44
N PRO A 374 9.27 -10.31 -0.08
CA PRO A 374 8.83 -10.39 1.30
C PRO A 374 8.59 -11.84 1.74
N VAL A 375 8.84 -12.12 3.02
CA VAL A 375 8.64 -13.43 3.67
C VAL A 375 7.21 -13.93 3.42
N GLY A 376 7.07 -15.19 3.02
CA GLY A 376 5.77 -15.84 2.73
C GLY A 376 5.14 -15.47 1.37
N LYS A 377 5.72 -14.52 0.63
CA LYS A 377 5.34 -14.17 -0.75
C LYS A 377 6.54 -14.26 -1.71
N SER A 378 7.52 -15.07 -1.34
CA SER A 378 8.68 -15.39 -2.15
C SER A 378 8.37 -16.51 -3.17
N PRO A 379 9.08 -16.53 -4.31
CA PRO A 379 9.00 -17.63 -5.26
C PRO A 379 9.34 -18.98 -4.62
N PRO A 380 8.49 -20.02 -4.74
CA PRO A 380 8.76 -21.31 -4.10
C PRO A 380 9.91 -22.07 -4.76
N VAL A 381 10.24 -21.74 -6.01
CA VAL A 381 11.31 -22.39 -6.77
C VAL A 381 12.14 -21.31 -7.46
N VAL A 382 13.43 -21.37 -7.19
CA VAL A 382 14.49 -20.64 -7.89
C VAL A 382 15.51 -21.67 -8.35
N TYR A 383 16.12 -21.46 -9.50
CA TYR A 383 17.11 -22.40 -10.04
C TYR A 383 18.32 -21.65 -10.57
N MET A 384 19.41 -22.38 -10.69
CA MET A 384 20.69 -21.90 -11.21
C MET A 384 21.20 -22.92 -12.21
N THR A 385 21.91 -22.44 -13.22
CA THR A 385 22.51 -23.26 -14.28
C THR A 385 23.95 -22.80 -14.48
N GLY A 386 24.88 -23.75 -14.67
CA GLY A 386 26.30 -23.44 -14.77
C GLY A 386 27.19 -24.64 -14.98
N GLN A 387 28.43 -24.38 -15.39
CA GLN A 387 29.52 -25.32 -15.57
C GLN A 387 30.76 -24.87 -14.78
N ARG A 388 31.27 -25.77 -13.93
CA ARG A 388 32.63 -25.78 -13.33
C ARG A 388 33.08 -24.59 -12.47
N SER A 389 32.38 -23.45 -12.37
CA SER A 389 32.77 -22.35 -11.47
C SER A 389 31.61 -21.47 -10.96
N ILE A 390 30.72 -22.04 -10.14
CA ILE A 390 29.70 -21.25 -9.42
C ILE A 390 30.35 -20.63 -8.18
N SER A 391 30.56 -19.31 -8.21
CA SER A 391 31.10 -18.53 -7.09
C SER A 391 30.05 -17.61 -6.49
N PHE A 392 29.92 -17.66 -5.16
CA PHE A 392 29.12 -16.72 -4.37
C PHE A 392 30.01 -15.95 -3.39
N SER A 393 29.71 -14.68 -3.20
CA SER A 393 30.24 -13.89 -2.09
C SER A 393 29.62 -14.33 -0.76
N LYS A 394 30.29 -14.04 0.36
CA LYS A 394 29.76 -14.35 1.70
C LYS A 394 28.36 -13.75 1.94
N SER A 395 28.14 -12.53 1.49
CA SER A 395 26.83 -11.84 1.57
C SER A 395 25.76 -12.54 0.73
N GLU A 396 26.10 -13.05 -0.45
CA GLU A 396 25.15 -13.78 -1.30
C GLU A 396 24.77 -15.13 -0.69
N ILE A 397 25.74 -15.83 -0.07
CA ILE A 397 25.47 -17.08 0.66
C ILE A 397 24.50 -16.84 1.82
N GLU A 398 24.66 -15.74 2.55
CA GLU A 398 23.75 -15.36 3.63
C GLU A 398 22.34 -15.08 3.11
N ILE A 399 22.21 -14.32 2.01
CA ILE A 399 20.91 -14.03 1.39
C ILE A 399 20.21 -15.30 0.88
N VAL A 400 20.95 -16.22 0.24
CA VAL A 400 20.38 -17.50 -0.22
C VAL A 400 19.98 -18.37 0.97
N ARG A 401 20.77 -18.37 2.05
CA ARG A 401 20.42 -19.09 3.27
C ARG A 401 19.13 -18.53 3.88
N GLU A 402 19.06 -17.22 4.08
CA GLU A 402 17.88 -16.51 4.56
C GLU A 402 16.65 -16.88 3.72
N TYR A 403 16.76 -16.78 2.39
CA TYR A 403 15.69 -17.14 1.45
C TYR A 403 15.20 -18.59 1.53
N LEU A 404 16.09 -19.54 1.86
CA LEU A 404 15.75 -20.97 1.94
C LEU A 404 15.16 -21.38 3.29
N THR A 405 15.50 -20.66 4.37
CA THR A 405 15.10 -21.02 5.73
C THR A 405 13.97 -20.17 6.28
N GLU A 406 13.83 -18.93 5.83
CA GLU A 406 12.81 -17.95 6.23
C GLU A 406 11.76 -17.77 5.13
#